data_AF-A0AAU8JM62-F1
#
_entry.id   AF-A0AAU8JM62-F1
#
_cell.length_a   1.000
_cell.length_b   1.000
_cell.length_c   1.000
_cell.angle_alpha   90.00
_cell.angle_beta   90.00
_cell.angle_gamma   90.00
#
_symmetry.space_group_name_H-M   'P 1'
#
loop_
_entity.id
_entity.type
_entity.pdbx_description
1 polymer ?
#
loop_
_entity_poly.entity_id
_entity_poly.type
_entity_poly.pdbx_seq_one_letter_code
_entity_poly.pdbx_strand_id
1 'polypeptide(L)' 'METITIPVDPAIAKAYREADPEKQQKIAMFLNVMLKKTLNKRPLIEIMEDVSQQAIANGITPEILESILNDED' A
#
# COMPACT_ATOMS: atom_id res chain seq x y z
N MET A 1 -10.40 -7.33 14.93
CA MET A 1 -8.93 -7.27 14.70
C MET A 1 -8.42 -8.69 14.82
N GLU A 2 -7.56 -9.11 13.91
CA GLU A 2 -6.95 -10.45 13.92
C GLU A 2 -5.52 -10.34 14.43
N THR A 3 -5.05 -11.35 15.16
CA THR A 3 -3.70 -11.36 15.74
C THR A 3 -2.84 -12.41 15.04
N ILE A 4 -1.69 -12.00 14.54
CA ILE A 4 -0.65 -12.88 14.01
C ILE A 4 0.56 -12.87 14.96
N THR A 5 1.21 -14.01 15.13
CA THR A 5 2.45 -14.11 15.92
C THR A 5 3.64 -14.07 14.97
N ILE A 6 4.48 -13.04 15.09
CA ILE A 6 5.69 -12.88 14.29
C ILE A 6 6.90 -13.13 15.20
N PRO A 7 7.77 -14.11 14.89
CA PRO A 7 9.01 -14.29 15.63
C PRO A 7 9.92 -13.07 15.42
N VAL A 8 10.46 -12.53 16.51
CA VAL A 8 11.41 -11.41 16.52
C VAL A 8 12.58 -11.75 17.43
N ASP A 9 13.67 -10.98 17.36
CA ASP A 9 14.80 -11.16 18.27
C ASP A 9 14.35 -11.11 19.75
N PRO A 10 14.87 -12.00 20.62
CA PRO A 10 14.46 -12.06 22.02
C PRO A 10 14.62 -10.73 22.77
N ALA A 11 15.67 -9.96 22.43
CA ALA A 11 15.90 -8.65 23.01
C ALA A 11 14.80 -7.64 22.62
N ILE A 12 14.33 -7.69 21.36
CA ILE A 12 13.24 -6.84 20.87
C ILE A 12 11.93 -7.25 21.54
N ALA A 13 11.65 -8.55 21.65
CA ALA A 13 10.46 -9.06 22.33
C ALA A 13 10.39 -8.59 23.79
N LYS A 14 11.53 -8.62 24.50
CA LYS A 14 11.63 -8.11 25.87
C LYS A 14 11.39 -6.60 25.93
N ALA A 15 12.10 -5.83 25.11
CA ALA A 15 11.96 -4.37 25.07
C ALA A 15 10.54 -3.90 24.71
N TYR A 16 9.85 -4.62 23.82
CA TYR A 16 8.46 -4.33 23.47
C TYR A 16 7.51 -4.58 24.65
N ARG A 17 7.68 -5.70 25.37
CA ARG A 17 6.85 -6.03 26.54
C ARG A 17 7.04 -5.07 27.71
N GLU A 18 8.25 -4.55 27.87
CA GLU A 18 8.61 -3.58 28.91
C GLU A 18 8.23 -2.13 28.53
N ALA A 19 7.90 -1.86 27.27
CA ALA A 19 7.46 -0.55 26.83
C ALA A 19 6.09 -0.19 27.41
N ASP A 20 5.85 1.10 27.59
CA ASP A 20 4.55 1.62 28.01
C ASP A 20 3.44 1.31 26.96
N PRO A 21 2.16 1.26 27.38
CA PRO A 21 1.06 0.89 26.50
C PRO A 21 0.91 1.80 25.27
N GLU A 22 1.22 3.09 25.41
CA GLU A 22 1.13 4.05 24.31
C GLU A 22 2.17 3.73 23.23
N LYS A 23 3.41 3.43 23.64
CA LYS A 23 4.49 3.03 22.75
C LYS A 23 4.22 1.69 22.09
N GLN A 24 3.69 0.70 22.82
CA GLN A 24 3.26 -0.58 22.24
C GLN A 24 2.20 -0.36 21.14
N GLN A 25 1.19 0.46 21.41
CA GLN A 25 0.13 0.78 20.44
C GLN A 25 0.69 1.47 19.18
N LYS A 26 1.60 2.44 19.34
CA LYS A 26 2.26 3.12 18.21
C LYS A 26 3.04 2.14 17.34
N ILE A 27 3.78 1.22 17.95
CA ILE A 27 4.53 0.19 17.23
C ILE A 27 3.57 -0.77 16.49
N ALA A 28 2.50 -1.22 17.15
CA ALA A 28 1.49 -2.06 16.50
C ALA A 28 0.84 -1.38 15.29
N MET A 29 0.53 -0.09 15.39
CA MET A 29 -0.02 0.69 14.28
C MET A 29 0.98 0.82 13.12
N PHE A 30 2.25 1.09 13.43
CA PHE A 30 3.33 1.15 12.44
C PHE A 30 3.48 -0.18 11.68
N LEU A 31 3.51 -1.31 12.41
CA LEU A 31 3.61 -2.64 11.81
C LEU A 31 2.42 -2.94 10.89
N ASN A 32 1.19 -2.57 11.29
CA ASN A 32 0.01 -2.72 10.44
C ASN A 32 0.14 -1.96 9.11
N VAL A 33 0.59 -0.71 9.14
CA VAL A 33 0.79 0.09 7.92
C VAL A 33 1.88 -0.52 7.04
N MET A 34 3.00 -0.93 7.65
CA MET A 34 4.12 -1.54 6.94
C MET A 34 3.73 -2.87 6.28
N LEU A 35 3.01 -3.74 7.01
CA LEU A 35 2.48 -5.00 6.48
C LEU A 35 1.48 -4.75 5.36
N LYS A 36 0.54 -3.81 5.54
CA LYS A 36 -0.41 -3.44 4.49
C LYS A 36 0.31 -2.98 3.23
N LYS A 37 1.34 -2.13 3.32
CA LYS A 37 2.11 -1.67 2.16
C LYS A 37 2.90 -2.79 1.48
N THR A 38 3.48 -3.69 2.28
CA THR A 38 4.35 -4.76 1.78
C THR A 38 3.56 -5.90 1.16
N LEU A 39 2.38 -6.19 1.70
CA LEU A 39 1.49 -7.25 1.23
C LEU A 39 0.50 -6.76 0.17
N ASN A 40 0.05 -5.50 0.23
CA ASN A 40 -0.67 -4.85 -0.89
C ASN A 40 0.31 -4.39 -1.96
N LYS A 41 1.10 -5.31 -2.49
CA LYS A 41 1.65 -5.15 -3.84
C LYS A 41 0.49 -5.35 -4.80
N ARG A 42 -0.35 -4.32 -4.98
CA ARG A 42 -1.13 -4.26 -6.22
C ARG A 42 -0.09 -4.25 -7.33
N PRO A 43 -0.01 -5.29 -8.16
CA PRO A 43 0.92 -5.28 -9.27
C PRO A 43 0.64 -4.02 -10.08
N LEU A 44 1.69 -3.43 -10.65
CA LEU A 44 1.55 -2.20 -11.46
C LEU A 44 0.46 -2.38 -12.53
N ILE A 45 0.27 -3.60 -13.02
CA ILE A 45 -0.79 -3.95 -13.96
C ILE A 45 -2.21 -3.69 -13.41
N GLU A 46 -2.50 -4.00 -12.14
CA GLU A 46 -3.81 -3.72 -11.52
C GLU A 46 -4.01 -2.21 -11.35
N ILE A 47 -2.94 -1.48 -11.03
CA ILE A 47 -2.99 -0.02 -10.92
C ILE A 47 -3.21 0.62 -12.30
N MET A 48 -2.52 0.14 -13.33
CA MET A 48 -2.69 0.59 -14.70
C MET A 48 -4.09 0.27 -15.24
N GLU A 49 -4.64 -0.89 -14.88
CA GLU A 49 -6.00 -1.29 -15.26
C GLU A 49 -7.05 -0.39 -14.59
N ASP A 50 -6.93 -0.13 -13.28
CA ASP A 50 -7.80 0.81 -12.56
C ASP A 50 -7.75 2.23 -13.18
N VAL A 51 -6.55 2.72 -13.49
CA VAL A 51 -6.35 4.06 -14.09
C VAL A 51 -6.90 4.11 -15.51
N SER A 52 -6.70 3.05 -16.31
CA SER A 52 -7.25 2.95 -17.66
C SER A 52 -8.78 2.97 -17.66
N GLN A 53 -9.42 2.21 -16.74
CA GLN A 53 -10.88 2.23 -16.62
C GLN A 53 -11.41 3.58 -16.17
N GLN A 54 -10.73 4.26 -15.24
CA GLN A 54 -11.10 5.62 -14.84
C GLN A 54 -10.94 6.64 -15.97
N ALA A 55 -9.88 6.52 -16.78
CA ALA A 55 -9.66 7.37 -17.94
C ALA A 55 -10.83 7.22 -18.94
N ILE A 56 -11.19 5.98 -19.28
CA ILE A 56 -12.33 5.68 -20.15
C ILE A 56 -13.64 6.22 -19.56
N ALA A 57 -13.88 6.01 -18.26
CA ALA A 57 -15.08 6.50 -17.59
C ALA A 57 -15.18 8.04 -17.57
N ASN A 58 -14.02 8.72 -17.57
CA ASN A 58 -13.91 10.18 -17.67
C ASN A 58 -13.94 10.69 -19.12
N GLY A 59 -14.20 9.82 -20.10
CA GLY A 59 -14.34 10.19 -21.51
C GLY A 59 -13.01 10.26 -22.27
N ILE A 60 -11.91 9.78 -21.69
CA ILE A 60 -10.65 9.56 -22.42
C ILE A 60 -10.84 8.27 -23.22
N THR A 61 -11.35 8.41 -24.44
CA THR A 61 -11.45 7.28 -25.38
C THR A 61 -10.08 7.00 -25.99
N PRO A 62 -9.84 5.79 -26.54
CA PRO A 62 -8.58 5.45 -27.18
C PRO A 62 -8.13 6.47 -28.24
N GLU A 63 -9.08 7.06 -28.97
CA GLU A 63 -8.83 8.05 -30.02
C GLU A 63 -8.37 9.40 -29.44
N ILE A 64 -8.91 9.82 -28.29
CA ILE A 64 -8.50 11.05 -27.59
C ILE A 64 -7.14 10.85 -26.92
N LEU A 65 -6.90 9.66 -26.37
CA LEU A 65 -5.59 9.31 -25.84
C LEU A 65 -4.52 9.35 -26.94
N GLU A 66 -4.84 8.79 -28.11
CA GLU A 66 -3.96 8.80 -29.28
C GLU A 66 -3.71 10.23 -29.79
N SER A 67 -4.71 11.12 -29.78
CA SER A 67 -4.47 12.53 -30.12
C SER A 67 -3.56 13.24 -29.12
N ILE A 68 -3.72 12.98 -27.81
CA ILE A 68 -2.87 13.58 -26.76
C ILE A 68 -1.43 13.08 -26.85
N LEU A 69 -1.23 11.79 -27.14
CA LEU A 69 0.10 11.19 -27.26
C LEU A 69 0.83 11.60 -28.55
N ASN A 70 0.07 11.92 -29.60
CA ASN A 70 0.60 12.44 -30.87
C ASN A 70 0.71 13.96 -30.89
N ASP A 71 0.22 14.67 -29.87
CA ASP A 71 0.33 16.13 -29.70
C ASP A 71 1.67 16.55 -29.02
N GLU A 72 2.62 15.63 -28.81
CA GLU A 72 4.00 15.97 -28.42
C GLU A 72 4.81 16.49 -29.62
N ASP A 73 4.64 17.78 -29.93
CA ASP A 73 5.62 18.66 -30.60
C ASP A 73 6.07 19.80 -29.66
#